data_AF-A0A1Z5TLW7-F1
#
_entry.id   AF-A0A1Z5TLW7-F1
#
_cell.length_a   1.000
_cell.length_b   1.000
_cell.length_c   1.000
_cell.angle_alpha   90.00
_cell.angle_beta   90.00
_cell.angle_gamma   90.00
#
_symmetry.space_group_name_H-M   'P 1'
#
loop_
_entity.id
_entity.type
_entity.pdbx_description
1 polymer ?
#
loop_
_entity_poly.entity_id
_entity_poly.type
_entity_poly.pdbx_seq_one_letter_code
_entity_poly.pdbx_strand_id
1 'polypeptide(L)'
;MLEFVYTRNYQVPWTTPDVMTGAIRTSESDSEADEVLVIGTSARWIAHTRMYATGEYYQLPTLKNRALEEVQKVATAPLELRDFVYVVREACKLIGKHETGFHRIIQTVCRENVMELKRDKKFMAALAEVADMQEFSASLLDQVIQELTKEKLYSATTKVFEEMHLNDAQSDVERLQRRIGWERQDHIDAMETFRAQMDHYQAVTEKLMDDIVNLPLRCPNMQCRDTTKAPYTLQREPHATYGDGFVEIQCERCGSSTSQIH
;
A
#
# COMPACT_ATOMS: atom_id res chain seq x y z
N MET A 1 53.33 11.38 17.61
CA MET A 1 53.38 11.11 16.14
C MET A 1 54.25 9.90 15.85
N LEU A 2 55.55 9.88 16.22
CA LEU A 2 56.45 8.74 16.00
C LEU A 2 56.00 7.45 16.71
N GLU A 3 55.35 7.53 17.88
CA GLU A 3 54.84 6.35 18.60
C GLU A 3 53.84 5.52 17.78
N PHE A 4 53.06 6.13 16.87
CA PHE A 4 52.05 5.42 16.07
C PHE A 4 52.65 4.66 14.87
N VAL A 5 53.85 5.04 14.43
CA VAL A 5 54.56 4.34 13.34
C VAL A 5 55.12 3.00 13.84
N TYR A 6 55.46 2.92 15.13
CA TYR A 6 56.13 1.76 15.73
C TYR A 6 55.24 0.91 16.65
N THR A 7 54.03 1.37 16.99
CA THR A 7 53.10 0.59 17.82
C THR A 7 52.10 -0.19 16.97
N ARG A 8 51.98 -1.50 17.24
CA ARG A 8 50.96 -2.36 16.63
C ARG A 8 49.53 -1.95 16.99
N ASN A 9 49.34 -1.06 17.96
CA ASN A 9 48.03 -0.67 18.48
C ASN A 9 47.80 0.80 18.15
N TYR A 10 46.89 1.08 17.22
CA TYR A 10 46.33 2.43 17.05
C TYR A 10 45.45 2.70 18.27
N GLN A 11 46.07 3.11 19.36
CA GLN A 11 45.38 3.56 20.56
C GLN A 11 45.65 5.05 20.67
N VAL A 12 44.68 5.82 20.22
CA VAL A 12 44.60 7.25 20.48
C VAL A 12 44.23 7.35 21.96
N PRO A 13 45.14 7.79 22.87
CA PRO A 13 44.89 7.84 24.33
C PRO A 13 43.93 8.99 24.73
N TRP A 14 42.75 9.07 24.11
CA TRP A 14 41.82 10.18 24.28
C TRP A 14 40.50 9.57 24.72
N THR A 15 40.39 9.28 26.01
CA THR A 15 39.11 8.85 26.63
C THR A 15 38.03 9.93 26.50
N THR A 16 38.44 11.18 26.26
CA THR A 16 37.61 12.33 25.82
C THR A 16 38.51 13.28 25.04
N PRO A 17 38.54 13.21 23.70
CA PRO A 17 39.39 14.11 22.96
C PRO A 17 38.83 15.53 22.99
N ASP A 18 39.69 16.48 23.36
CA ASP A 18 39.44 17.90 23.23
C ASP A 18 40.35 18.41 22.11
N VAL A 19 39.76 18.94 21.05
CA VAL A 19 40.49 19.34 19.85
C VAL A 19 40.30 20.82 19.58
N MET A 20 41.40 21.56 19.56
CA MET A 20 41.40 22.93 19.05
C MET A 20 41.29 22.94 17.53
N THR A 21 40.34 23.74 17.04
CA THR A 21 40.09 24.00 15.62
C THR A 21 40.08 25.50 15.39
N GLY A 22 40.37 25.94 14.17
CA GLY A 22 40.17 27.35 13.83
C GLY A 22 38.68 27.71 13.96
N ALA A 23 38.37 28.93 14.40
CA ALA A 23 37.00 29.40 14.42
C ALA A 23 36.41 29.42 13.00
N ILE A 24 35.11 29.13 12.90
CA ILE A 24 34.34 29.34 11.68
C ILE A 24 33.80 30.75 11.78
N ARG A 25 34.34 31.64 10.93
CA ARG A 25 33.87 33.01 10.82
C ARG A 25 32.79 33.06 9.76
N THR A 26 31.57 33.34 10.18
CA THR A 26 30.44 33.63 9.30
C THR A 26 29.86 34.99 9.66
N SER A 27 29.01 35.52 8.79
CA SER A 27 28.24 36.74 9.06
C SER A 27 27.38 36.65 10.32
N GLU A 28 27.04 35.43 10.76
CA GLU A 28 26.29 35.15 11.99
C GLU A 28 27.18 34.91 13.23
N SER A 29 28.52 34.90 13.10
CA SER A 29 29.42 34.66 14.23
C SER A 29 30.09 35.96 14.71
N ASP A 30 29.65 36.50 15.85
CA ASP A 30 30.25 37.67 16.50
C ASP A 30 31.55 37.34 17.29
N SER A 31 32.09 36.14 17.15
CA SER A 31 33.24 35.67 17.93
C SER A 31 34.56 36.16 17.34
N GLU A 32 35.28 36.98 18.10
CA GLU A 32 36.66 37.40 17.78
C GLU A 32 37.71 36.31 18.05
N ALA A 33 37.34 35.20 18.70
CA ALA A 33 38.27 34.11 18.99
C ALA A 33 38.78 33.43 17.70
N ASP A 34 40.10 33.23 17.59
CA ASP A 34 40.74 32.57 16.46
C ASP A 34 40.61 31.05 16.49
N GLU A 35 40.46 30.49 17.68
CA GLU A 35 40.36 29.05 17.93
C GLU A 35 39.12 28.71 18.75
N VAL A 36 38.57 27.53 18.51
CA VAL A 36 37.43 26.96 19.22
C VAL A 36 37.78 25.55 19.69
N LEU A 37 37.48 25.31 20.96
CA LEU A 37 37.58 24.00 21.58
C LEU A 37 36.37 23.15 21.15
N VAL A 38 36.63 22.10 20.38
CA VAL A 38 35.65 21.07 20.04
C VAL A 38 35.85 19.90 20.99
N ILE A 39 34.76 19.37 21.53
CA ILE A 39 34.79 18.26 22.50
C ILE A 39 33.94 17.08 21.99
N GLY A 40 33.94 15.98 22.74
CA GLY A 40 33.00 14.88 22.53
C GLY A 40 33.23 14.10 21.23
N THR A 41 32.12 13.74 20.56
CA THR A 41 32.14 12.86 19.38
C THR A 41 32.74 13.58 18.18
N SER A 42 32.41 14.87 17.99
CA SER A 42 32.99 15.69 16.92
C SER A 42 34.50 15.82 17.04
N ALA A 43 35.02 16.01 18.26
CA ALA A 43 36.45 16.10 18.51
C ALA A 43 37.18 14.79 18.17
N ARG A 44 36.58 13.65 18.54
CA ARG A 44 37.11 12.33 18.19
C ARG A 44 37.17 12.16 16.68
N TRP A 45 36.14 12.60 15.98
CA TRP A 45 36.09 12.51 14.52
C TRP A 45 37.20 13.34 13.87
N ILE A 46 37.37 14.59 14.31
CA ILE A 46 38.44 15.50 13.86
C ILE A 46 39.82 14.89 14.12
N ALA A 47 40.04 14.30 15.30
CA ALA A 47 41.31 13.65 15.62
C ALA A 47 41.64 12.50 14.66
N HIS A 48 40.67 11.63 14.35
CA HIS A 48 40.87 10.53 13.41
C HIS A 48 41.04 11.05 11.96
N THR A 49 40.32 12.09 11.55
CA THR A 49 40.52 12.76 10.25
C THR A 49 41.94 13.31 10.11
N ARG A 50 42.49 13.96 11.15
CA ARG A 50 43.88 14.43 11.18
C ARG A 50 44.89 13.29 11.08
N MET A 51 44.64 12.18 11.77
CA MET A 51 45.49 10.98 11.68
C MET A 51 45.44 10.34 10.30
N TYR A 52 44.26 10.31 9.66
CA TYR A 52 44.11 9.87 8.29
C TYR A 52 44.93 10.73 7.34
N ALA A 53 44.78 12.06 7.41
CA ALA A 53 45.54 13.01 6.59
C ALA A 53 47.06 12.90 6.80
N THR A 54 47.49 12.69 8.05
CA THR A 54 48.89 12.44 8.39
C THR A 54 49.40 11.15 7.77
N GLY A 55 48.60 10.07 7.89
CA GLY A 55 48.91 8.78 7.29
C GLY A 55 49.02 8.86 5.77
N GLU A 56 48.17 9.66 5.13
CA GLU A 56 48.26 9.91 3.70
C GLU A 56 49.52 10.71 3.33
N TYR A 57 49.75 11.84 3.99
CA TYR A 57 50.87 12.74 3.67
C TYR A 57 52.24 12.05 3.80
N TYR A 58 52.44 11.27 4.87
CA TYR A 58 53.68 10.53 5.10
C TYR A 58 53.70 9.14 4.47
N GLN A 59 52.69 8.77 3.68
CA GLN A 59 52.57 7.47 3.03
C GLN A 59 52.71 6.29 4.03
N LEU A 60 51.88 6.31 5.06
CA LEU A 60 51.79 5.31 6.12
C LEU A 60 50.44 4.55 6.00
N PRO A 61 50.33 3.53 5.13
CA PRO A 61 49.04 2.89 4.82
C PRO A 61 48.34 2.29 6.04
N THR A 62 49.08 1.70 6.97
CA THR A 62 48.52 1.12 8.20
C THR A 62 47.86 2.18 9.08
N LEU A 63 48.45 3.38 9.17
CA LEU A 63 47.88 4.49 9.93
C LEU A 63 46.63 5.04 9.24
N LYS A 64 46.71 5.25 7.91
CA LYS A 64 45.58 5.71 7.09
C LYS A 64 44.37 4.79 7.24
N ASN A 65 44.57 3.48 7.04
CA ASN A 65 43.48 2.50 7.07
C ASN A 65 42.83 2.40 8.45
N ARG A 66 43.63 2.39 9.52
CA ARG A 66 43.09 2.34 10.89
C ARG A 66 42.36 3.62 11.30
N ALA A 67 42.89 4.77 10.90
CA ALA A 67 42.20 6.04 11.11
C ALA A 67 40.86 6.07 10.37
N LEU A 68 40.79 5.52 9.16
CA LEU A 68 39.54 5.38 8.40
C LEU A 68 38.53 4.47 9.10
N GLU A 69 38.96 3.31 9.60
CA GLU A 69 38.10 2.40 10.36
C GLU A 69 37.50 3.09 11.60
N GLU A 70 38.29 3.90 12.32
CA GLU A 70 37.77 4.67 13.44
C GLU A 70 36.86 5.83 13.01
N VAL A 71 37.15 6.52 11.90
CA VAL A 71 36.22 7.50 11.31
C VAL A 71 34.88 6.85 10.99
N GLN A 72 34.87 5.64 10.43
CA GLN A 72 33.65 4.90 10.13
C GLN A 72 32.88 4.53 11.40
N LYS A 73 33.56 4.07 12.46
CA LYS A 73 32.92 3.77 13.75
C LYS A 73 32.30 5.01 14.40
N VAL A 74 32.99 6.15 14.34
CA VAL A 74 32.47 7.41 14.88
C VAL A 74 31.31 7.93 14.03
N ALA A 75 31.34 7.70 12.71
CA ALA A 75 30.26 8.08 11.80
C ALA A 75 28.93 7.35 12.08
N THR A 76 28.98 6.15 12.68
CA THR A 76 27.78 5.39 13.06
C THR A 76 27.27 5.72 14.47
N ALA A 77 27.98 6.56 15.23
CA ALA A 77 27.53 7.01 16.54
C ALA A 77 26.44 8.10 16.40
N PRO A 78 25.61 8.32 17.43
CA PRO A 78 24.65 9.43 17.44
C PRO A 78 25.34 10.76 17.12
N LEU A 79 24.76 11.52 16.20
CA LEU A 79 25.36 12.77 15.71
C LEU A 79 25.23 13.88 16.75
N GLU A 80 26.36 14.49 17.11
CA GLU A 80 26.39 15.73 17.89
C GLU A 80 26.42 16.94 16.94
N LEU A 81 25.26 17.58 16.74
CA LEU A 81 25.10 18.64 15.75
C LEU A 81 25.98 19.87 16.02
N ARG A 82 26.07 20.29 17.29
CA ARG A 82 26.64 21.60 17.71
C ARG A 82 28.01 21.90 17.11
N ASP A 83 28.87 20.87 17.04
CA ASP A 83 30.25 21.01 16.57
C ASP A 83 30.54 20.19 15.31
N PHE A 84 29.52 19.54 14.73
CA PHE A 84 29.69 18.72 13.52
C PHE A 84 30.19 19.53 12.32
N VAL A 85 29.80 20.81 12.22
CA VAL A 85 30.31 21.71 11.17
C VAL A 85 31.84 21.78 11.14
N TYR A 86 32.51 21.67 12.29
CA TYR A 86 33.98 21.65 12.37
C TYR A 86 34.56 20.35 11.83
N VAL A 87 33.84 19.23 11.97
CA VAL A 87 34.23 17.95 11.36
C VAL A 87 34.25 18.08 9.84
N VAL A 88 33.17 18.62 9.27
CA VAL A 88 33.05 18.80 7.81
C VAL A 88 34.14 19.74 7.30
N ARG A 89 34.32 20.89 7.95
CA ARG A 89 35.38 21.84 7.58
C ARG A 89 36.76 21.19 7.64
N GLU A 90 37.08 20.49 8.71
CA GLU A 90 38.41 19.89 8.87
C GLU A 90 38.67 18.85 7.78
N ALA A 91 37.66 18.04 7.45
CA ALA A 91 37.77 17.07 6.38
C ALA A 91 37.97 17.74 5.02
N CYS A 92 37.18 18.77 4.69
CA CYS A 92 37.34 19.51 3.44
C CYS A 92 38.72 20.19 3.33
N LYS A 93 39.29 20.62 4.45
CA LYS A 93 40.61 21.26 4.51
C LYS A 93 41.77 20.26 4.37
N LEU A 94 41.69 19.11 5.03
CA LEU A 94 42.81 18.17 5.17
C LEU A 94 42.79 17.03 4.16
N ILE A 95 41.61 16.62 3.70
CA ILE A 95 41.44 15.44 2.87
C ILE A 95 41.41 15.85 1.39
N GLY A 96 42.29 15.25 0.60
CA GLY A 96 42.37 15.50 -0.83
C GLY A 96 41.02 15.28 -1.53
N LYS A 97 40.70 16.10 -2.53
CA LYS A 97 39.43 16.03 -3.27
C LYS A 97 39.19 14.69 -3.98
N HIS A 98 40.27 13.98 -4.29
CA HIS A 98 40.23 12.66 -4.93
C HIS A 98 39.92 11.50 -3.98
N GLU A 99 39.93 11.73 -2.66
CA GLU A 99 39.61 10.73 -1.62
C GLU A 99 38.08 10.54 -1.49
N THR A 100 37.45 10.10 -2.60
CA THR A 100 36.00 9.99 -2.73
C THR A 100 35.37 9.09 -1.65
N GLY A 101 36.06 8.04 -1.23
CA GLY A 101 35.60 7.14 -0.16
C GLY A 101 35.45 7.84 1.19
N PHE A 102 36.40 8.71 1.56
CA PHE A 102 36.33 9.46 2.80
C PHE A 102 35.21 10.50 2.76
N HIS A 103 35.17 11.29 1.68
CA HIS A 103 34.13 12.32 1.48
C HIS A 103 32.72 11.70 1.49
N ARG A 104 32.55 10.49 0.93
CA ARG A 104 31.28 9.77 0.95
C ARG A 104 30.78 9.46 2.36
N ILE A 105 31.65 9.20 3.33
CA ILE A 105 31.24 8.96 4.73
C ILE A 105 30.55 10.21 5.28
N ILE A 106 31.19 11.37 5.14
CA ILE A 106 30.65 12.64 5.63
C ILE A 106 29.36 13.01 4.88
N GLN A 107 29.35 12.85 3.56
CA GLN A 107 28.16 13.10 2.74
C GLN A 107 26.97 12.22 3.15
N THR A 108 27.23 10.95 3.49
CA THR A 108 26.19 10.02 3.97
C THR A 108 25.60 10.52 5.29
N VAL A 109 26.44 10.87 6.27
CA VAL A 109 25.96 11.42 7.56
C VAL A 109 25.20 12.72 7.37
N CYS A 110 25.66 13.61 6.48
CA CYS A 110 24.93 14.84 6.15
C CYS A 110 23.56 14.57 5.53
N ARG A 111 23.45 13.57 4.65
CA ARG A 111 22.18 13.18 4.01
C ARG A 111 21.19 12.59 5.02
N GLU A 112 21.66 11.66 5.85
CA GLU A 112 20.81 11.00 6.84
C GLU A 112 20.26 11.97 7.89
N ASN A 113 21.02 13.03 8.20
CA ASN A 113 20.66 14.02 9.21
C ASN A 113 20.26 15.39 8.61
N VAL A 114 19.89 15.43 7.32
CA VAL A 114 19.67 16.68 6.57
C VAL A 114 18.64 17.61 7.22
N MET A 115 17.58 17.05 7.84
CA MET A 115 16.52 17.82 8.48
C MET A 115 17.00 18.53 9.74
N GLU A 116 17.90 17.91 10.49
CA GLU A 116 18.50 18.48 11.69
C GLU A 116 19.57 19.51 11.32
N LEU A 117 20.45 19.16 10.36
CA LEU A 117 21.51 20.04 9.86
C LEU A 117 20.97 21.31 9.20
N LYS A 118 19.82 21.23 8.51
CA LYS A 118 19.13 22.41 7.95
C LYS A 118 18.71 23.41 9.03
N ARG A 119 18.44 22.94 10.26
CA ARG A 119 18.05 23.80 11.39
C ARG A 119 19.25 24.38 12.12
N ASP A 120 20.43 23.79 11.96
CA ASP A 120 21.68 24.33 12.50
C ASP A 120 22.13 25.52 11.65
N LYS A 121 21.92 26.73 12.18
CA LYS A 121 22.27 27.97 11.51
C LYS A 121 23.76 28.09 11.21
N LYS A 122 24.61 27.65 12.14
CA LYS A 122 26.07 27.71 11.98
C LYS A 122 26.54 26.78 10.88
N PHE A 123 25.96 25.58 10.82
CA PHE A 123 26.21 24.64 9.74
C PHE A 123 25.79 25.22 8.38
N MET A 124 24.58 25.77 8.28
CA MET A 124 24.05 26.35 7.05
C MET A 124 24.83 27.59 6.59
N ALA A 125 25.20 28.48 7.51
CA ALA A 125 26.04 29.63 7.22
C ALA A 125 27.44 29.20 6.74
N ALA A 126 28.02 28.17 7.39
CA ALA A 126 29.32 27.65 6.99
C ALA A 126 29.30 27.04 5.58
N LEU A 127 28.25 26.30 5.21
CA LEU A 127 28.10 25.76 3.85
C LEU A 127 28.03 26.86 2.78
N ALA A 128 27.51 28.04 3.12
CA ALA A 128 27.36 29.16 2.18
C ALA A 128 28.63 30.02 2.10
N GLU A 129 29.29 30.27 3.23
CA GLU A 129 30.32 31.32 3.34
C GLU A 129 31.76 30.79 3.46
N VAL A 130 31.96 29.55 3.94
CA VAL A 130 33.30 29.00 4.15
C VAL A 130 33.84 28.43 2.84
N ALA A 131 34.89 29.07 2.31
CA ALA A 131 35.52 28.71 1.03
C ALA A 131 35.91 27.21 0.96
N ASP A 132 36.51 26.67 2.03
CA ASP A 132 36.93 25.27 2.10
C ASP A 132 35.75 24.29 1.90
N MET A 133 34.52 24.71 2.23
CA MET A 133 33.33 23.87 2.18
C MET A 133 32.52 24.00 0.89
N GLN A 134 32.81 24.97 0.01
CA GLN A 134 31.97 25.26 -1.16
C GLN A 134 31.81 24.08 -2.14
N GLU A 135 32.89 23.35 -2.40
CA GLU A 135 32.83 22.16 -3.27
C GLU A 135 32.02 21.02 -2.63
N PHE A 136 32.18 20.83 -1.32
CA PHE A 136 31.37 19.89 -0.56
C PHE A 136 29.89 20.29 -0.60
N SER A 137 29.57 21.58 -0.40
CA SER A 137 28.21 22.11 -0.49
C SER A 137 27.60 21.86 -1.86
N ALA A 138 28.35 22.10 -2.94
CA ALA A 138 27.89 21.84 -4.31
C ALA A 138 27.63 20.34 -4.54
N SER A 139 28.54 19.48 -4.07
CA SER A 139 28.39 18.02 -4.19
C SER A 139 27.20 17.48 -3.40
N LEU A 140 27.00 17.97 -2.17
CA LEU A 140 25.85 17.60 -1.34
C LEU A 140 24.53 18.07 -1.96
N LEU A 141 24.50 19.29 -2.52
CA LEU A 141 23.33 19.83 -3.20
C LEU A 141 22.95 19.01 -4.43
N ASP A 142 23.92 18.64 -5.26
CA ASP A 142 23.69 17.79 -6.45
C ASP A 142 23.10 16.43 -6.04
N GLN A 143 23.65 15.80 -4.98
CA GLN A 143 23.11 14.54 -4.47
C GLN A 143 21.66 14.68 -3.96
N VAL A 144 21.35 15.76 -3.24
CA VAL A 144 19.98 16.03 -2.78
C VAL A 144 19.03 16.23 -3.96
N ILE A 145 19.45 16.97 -5.00
CA ILE A 145 18.65 17.18 -6.23
C ILE A 145 18.39 15.84 -6.95
N GLN A 146 19.40 14.98 -7.06
CA GLN A 146 19.27 13.68 -7.69
C GLN A 146 18.26 12.78 -6.95
N GLU A 147 18.32 12.74 -5.63
CA GLU A 147 17.37 11.96 -4.83
C GLU A 147 15.94 12.51 -4.93
N LEU A 148 15.76 13.83 -4.85
CA LEU A 148 14.45 14.46 -5.06
C LEU A 148 13.88 14.19 -6.47
N THR A 149 14.75 14.15 -7.48
CA THR A 149 14.35 13.83 -8.85
C THR A 149 13.90 12.38 -8.98
N LYS A 150 14.62 11.43 -8.35
CA LYS A 150 14.23 10.02 -8.30
C LYS A 150 12.89 9.82 -7.59
N GLU A 151 12.69 10.48 -6.45
CA GLU A 151 11.44 10.38 -5.69
C GLU A 151 10.24 10.93 -6.49
N LYS A 152 10.43 12.08 -7.17
CA LYS A 152 9.40 12.65 -8.05
C LYS A 152 9.06 11.72 -9.21
N LEU A 153 10.07 11.11 -9.84
CA LEU A 153 9.86 10.12 -10.90
C LEU A 153 9.09 8.90 -10.38
N TYR A 154 9.48 8.36 -9.22
CA TYR A 154 8.80 7.24 -8.59
C TYR A 154 7.33 7.57 -8.30
N SER A 155 7.06 8.71 -7.67
CA SER A 155 5.70 9.18 -7.38
C SER A 155 4.86 9.34 -8.66
N ALA A 156 5.44 9.88 -9.73
CA ALA A 156 4.74 10.00 -11.01
C ALA A 156 4.40 8.63 -11.62
N THR A 157 5.33 7.67 -11.57
CA THR A 157 5.08 6.30 -12.06
C THR A 157 3.99 5.60 -11.26
N THR A 158 4.00 5.73 -9.93
CA THR A 158 2.96 5.15 -9.07
C THR A 158 1.57 5.70 -9.39
N LYS A 159 1.44 7.03 -9.57
CA LYS A 159 0.15 7.65 -9.93
C LYS A 159 -0.41 7.14 -11.25
N VAL A 160 0.43 7.01 -12.28
CA VAL A 160 0.01 6.47 -13.59
C VAL A 160 -0.48 5.03 -13.45
N PHE A 161 0.20 4.22 -12.63
CA PHE A 161 -0.20 2.84 -12.37
C PHE A 161 -1.54 2.76 -11.62
N GLU A 162 -1.75 3.61 -10.61
CA GLU A 162 -3.02 3.72 -9.89
C GLU A 162 -4.17 4.17 -10.80
N GLU A 163 -3.96 5.18 -11.65
CA GLU A 163 -4.97 5.64 -12.62
C GLU A 163 -5.34 4.55 -13.63
N MET A 164 -4.36 3.78 -14.11
CA MET A 164 -4.62 2.64 -14.99
C MET A 164 -5.51 1.59 -14.32
N HIS A 165 -5.20 1.21 -13.07
CA HIS A 165 -6.01 0.26 -12.31
C HIS A 165 -7.43 0.76 -12.00
N LEU A 166 -7.59 2.06 -11.76
CA LEU A 166 -8.91 2.66 -11.57
C LEU A 166 -9.74 2.61 -12.86
N ASN A 167 -9.13 2.89 -14.01
CA ASN A 167 -9.81 2.81 -15.31
C ASN A 167 -10.23 1.37 -15.63
N ASP A 168 -9.37 0.38 -15.38
CA ASP A 168 -9.69 -1.04 -15.57
C ASP A 168 -10.86 -1.46 -14.68
N ALA A 169 -10.82 -1.09 -13.40
CA ALA A 169 -11.90 -1.38 -12.46
C ALA A 169 -13.23 -0.73 -12.87
N GLN A 170 -13.19 0.51 -13.39
CA GLN A 170 -14.39 1.19 -13.92
C GLN A 170 -14.95 0.45 -15.14
N SER A 171 -14.10 0.05 -16.08
CA SER A 171 -14.53 -0.72 -17.26
C SER A 171 -15.17 -2.06 -16.87
N ASP A 172 -14.61 -2.74 -15.88
CA ASP A 172 -15.15 -3.98 -15.35
C ASP A 172 -16.52 -3.77 -14.69
N VAL A 173 -16.70 -2.70 -13.91
CA VAL A 173 -17.99 -2.34 -13.32
C VAL A 173 -19.03 -2.07 -14.41
N GLU A 174 -18.70 -1.29 -15.44
CA GLU A 174 -19.62 -1.02 -16.56
C GLU A 174 -20.01 -2.30 -17.31
N ARG A 175 -19.06 -3.23 -17.49
CA ARG A 175 -19.33 -4.53 -18.12
C ARG A 175 -20.25 -5.39 -17.25
N LEU A 176 -20.00 -5.45 -15.95
CA LEU A 176 -20.82 -6.22 -15.01
C LEU A 176 -22.24 -5.64 -14.89
N GLN A 177 -22.38 -4.31 -14.86
CA GLN A 177 -23.68 -3.64 -14.84
C GLN A 177 -24.51 -3.96 -16.08
N ARG A 178 -23.89 -3.94 -17.28
CA ARG A 178 -24.57 -4.35 -18.51
C ARG A 178 -25.02 -5.80 -18.46
N ARG A 179 -24.16 -6.71 -17.98
CA ARG A 179 -24.49 -8.13 -17.85
C ARG A 179 -25.66 -8.37 -16.88
N ILE A 180 -25.64 -7.75 -15.71
CA ILE A 180 -26.75 -7.81 -14.75
C ILE A 180 -28.04 -7.27 -15.38
N GLY A 181 -27.95 -6.22 -16.18
CA GLY A 181 -29.09 -5.68 -16.93
C GLY A 181 -29.71 -6.71 -17.88
N TRP A 182 -28.88 -7.41 -18.65
CA TRP A 182 -29.33 -8.48 -19.56
C TRP A 182 -29.94 -9.66 -18.80
N GLU A 183 -29.25 -10.15 -17.77
CA GLU A 183 -29.74 -11.28 -16.96
C GLU A 183 -31.08 -10.95 -16.26
N ARG A 184 -31.29 -9.68 -15.85
CA ARG A 184 -32.58 -9.23 -15.31
C ARG A 184 -33.68 -9.22 -16.36
N GLN A 185 -33.39 -8.76 -17.58
CA GLN A 185 -34.37 -8.75 -18.66
C GLN A 185 -34.76 -10.17 -19.07
N ASP A 186 -33.78 -11.05 -19.26
CA ASP A 186 -34.01 -12.46 -19.57
C ASP A 186 -34.88 -13.12 -18.48
N HIS A 187 -34.66 -12.76 -17.21
CA HIS A 187 -35.47 -13.28 -16.11
C HIS A 187 -36.92 -12.77 -16.17
N ILE A 188 -37.15 -11.49 -16.49
CA ILE A 188 -38.49 -10.92 -16.65
C ILE A 188 -39.23 -11.64 -17.78
N ASP A 189 -38.59 -11.78 -18.95
CA ASP A 189 -39.19 -12.41 -20.13
C ASP A 189 -39.54 -13.89 -19.85
N ALA A 190 -38.67 -14.60 -19.11
CA ALA A 190 -38.95 -15.96 -18.66
C ALA A 190 -40.15 -16.02 -17.71
N MET A 191 -40.25 -15.10 -16.75
CA MET A 191 -41.39 -15.04 -15.82
C MET A 191 -42.72 -14.74 -16.53
N GLU A 192 -42.71 -13.85 -17.52
CA GLU A 192 -43.88 -13.57 -18.36
C GLU A 192 -44.32 -14.82 -19.14
N THR A 193 -43.36 -15.55 -19.69
CA THR A 193 -43.61 -16.81 -20.40
C THR A 193 -44.23 -17.85 -19.46
N PHE A 194 -43.68 -18.02 -18.26
CA PHE A 194 -44.24 -18.94 -17.26
C PHE A 194 -45.65 -18.55 -16.83
N ARG A 195 -45.93 -17.25 -16.64
CA ARG A 195 -47.27 -16.77 -16.31
C ARG A 195 -48.26 -17.09 -17.43
N ALA A 196 -47.90 -16.81 -18.68
CA ALA A 196 -48.76 -17.13 -19.82
C ALA A 196 -49.04 -18.64 -19.93
N GLN A 197 -48.07 -19.50 -19.62
CA GLN A 197 -48.28 -20.95 -19.55
C GLN A 197 -49.23 -21.36 -18.41
N MET A 198 -49.06 -20.78 -17.21
CA MET A 198 -49.96 -21.03 -16.08
C MET A 198 -51.40 -20.62 -16.41
N ASP A 199 -51.59 -19.43 -16.99
CA ASP A 199 -52.90 -18.94 -17.42
C ASP A 199 -53.53 -19.88 -18.46
N HIS A 200 -52.73 -20.39 -19.41
CA HIS A 200 -53.19 -21.38 -20.39
C HIS A 200 -53.64 -22.69 -19.73
N TYR A 201 -52.83 -23.27 -18.83
CA TYR A 201 -53.19 -24.51 -18.14
C TYR A 201 -54.42 -24.33 -17.25
N GLN A 202 -54.57 -23.17 -16.60
CA GLN A 202 -55.77 -22.85 -15.84
C GLN A 202 -57.00 -22.82 -16.75
N ALA A 203 -56.95 -22.12 -17.88
CA ALA A 203 -58.06 -22.05 -18.84
C ALA A 203 -58.42 -23.43 -19.42
N VAL A 204 -57.42 -24.26 -19.74
CA VAL A 204 -57.64 -25.65 -20.18
C VAL A 204 -58.32 -26.47 -19.09
N THR A 205 -57.90 -26.31 -17.84
CA THR A 205 -58.48 -27.02 -16.69
C THR A 205 -59.92 -26.60 -16.45
N GLU A 206 -60.22 -25.30 -16.47
CA GLU A 206 -61.57 -24.76 -16.34
C GLU A 206 -62.49 -25.31 -17.46
N LYS A 207 -62.01 -25.31 -18.71
CA LYS A 207 -62.76 -25.89 -19.83
C LYS A 207 -63.00 -27.40 -19.66
N LEU A 208 -62.00 -28.16 -19.22
CA LEU A 208 -62.17 -29.60 -18.96
C LEU A 208 -63.21 -29.85 -17.86
N MET A 209 -63.23 -29.03 -16.81
CA MET A 209 -64.24 -29.10 -15.75
C MET A 209 -65.64 -28.84 -16.32
N ASP A 210 -65.81 -27.80 -17.14
CA ASP A 210 -67.08 -27.51 -17.81
C ASP A 210 -67.52 -28.66 -18.74
N ASP A 211 -66.60 -29.22 -19.52
CA ASP A 211 -66.88 -30.35 -20.42
C ASP A 211 -67.32 -31.58 -19.61
N ILE A 212 -66.70 -31.87 -18.46
CA ILE A 212 -67.07 -32.99 -17.58
C ILE A 212 -68.47 -32.81 -16.98
N VAL A 213 -68.85 -31.61 -16.52
CA VAL A 213 -70.22 -31.34 -16.02
C VAL A 213 -71.27 -31.62 -17.08
N ASN A 214 -70.94 -31.36 -18.35
CA ASN A 214 -71.85 -31.53 -19.48
C ASN A 214 -71.86 -32.96 -20.05
N LEU A 215 -71.04 -33.88 -19.54
CA LEU A 215 -71.10 -35.28 -19.94
C LEU A 215 -72.41 -35.93 -19.47
N PRO A 216 -73.01 -36.82 -20.28
CA PRO A 216 -74.19 -37.59 -19.89
C PRO A 216 -73.78 -38.74 -18.94
N LEU A 217 -73.31 -38.37 -17.75
CA LEU A 217 -72.91 -39.31 -16.70
C LEU A 217 -74.16 -40.02 -16.15
N ARG A 218 -74.02 -41.32 -15.87
CA ARG A 218 -75.07 -42.13 -15.25
C ARG A 218 -74.73 -42.40 -13.80
N CYS A 219 -75.71 -42.22 -12.92
CA CYS A 219 -75.49 -42.44 -11.50
C CYS A 219 -75.36 -43.95 -11.25
N PRO A 220 -74.32 -44.42 -10.56
CA PRO A 220 -74.12 -45.84 -10.27
C PRO A 220 -75.16 -46.36 -9.28
N ASN A 221 -75.79 -45.48 -8.49
CA ASN A 221 -76.89 -45.83 -7.62
C ASN A 221 -78.15 -46.16 -8.45
N MET A 222 -78.65 -47.38 -8.29
CA MET A 222 -79.81 -47.89 -9.04
C MET A 222 -81.08 -47.08 -8.82
N GLN A 223 -81.20 -46.34 -7.71
CA GLN A 223 -82.35 -45.49 -7.42
C GLN A 223 -82.39 -44.20 -8.27
N CYS A 224 -81.28 -43.82 -8.92
CA CYS A 224 -81.18 -42.62 -9.76
C CYS A 224 -81.09 -42.94 -11.27
N ARG A 225 -81.26 -44.21 -11.65
CA ARG A 225 -80.92 -44.76 -12.98
C ARG A 225 -81.86 -44.32 -14.11
N ASP A 226 -83.10 -43.95 -13.80
CA ASP A 226 -84.16 -43.68 -14.80
C ASP A 226 -84.26 -42.22 -15.24
N THR A 227 -83.43 -41.33 -14.70
CA THR A 227 -83.39 -39.92 -15.14
C THR A 227 -82.07 -39.65 -15.85
N THR A 228 -82.12 -39.40 -17.15
CA THR A 228 -81.00 -39.07 -18.04
C THR A 228 -80.27 -37.76 -17.71
N LYS A 229 -80.61 -37.11 -16.59
CA LYS A 229 -80.07 -35.83 -16.13
C LYS A 229 -80.08 -35.76 -14.59
N ALA A 230 -79.28 -36.60 -13.92
CA ALA A 230 -78.97 -36.31 -12.54
C ALA A 230 -77.95 -35.14 -12.55
N PRO A 231 -78.22 -34.00 -11.90
CA PRO A 231 -77.22 -32.95 -11.80
C PRO A 231 -76.05 -33.47 -10.95
N TYR A 232 -74.83 -33.25 -11.44
CA TYR A 232 -73.59 -33.64 -10.78
C TYR A 232 -72.87 -32.39 -10.32
N THR A 233 -72.37 -32.43 -9.09
CA THR A 233 -71.45 -31.43 -8.56
C THR A 233 -70.02 -31.95 -8.63
N LEU A 234 -69.12 -31.09 -9.09
CA LEU A 234 -67.68 -31.31 -9.01
C LEU A 234 -67.15 -30.66 -7.73
N GLN A 235 -66.46 -31.43 -6.90
CA GLN A 235 -65.75 -30.89 -5.74
C GLN A 235 -64.25 -31.17 -5.89
N ARG A 236 -63.43 -30.13 -5.70
CA ARG A 236 -61.98 -30.29 -5.59
C ARG A 236 -61.65 -30.60 -4.14
N GLU A 237 -61.16 -31.81 -3.87
CA GLU A 237 -60.63 -32.16 -2.55
C GLU A 237 -59.10 -32.16 -2.57
N PRO A 238 -58.43 -31.53 -1.59
CA PRO A 238 -56.98 -31.57 -1.48
C PRO A 238 -56.49 -33.02 -1.27
N HIS A 239 -55.59 -33.48 -2.13
CA HIS A 239 -55.01 -34.82 -2.02
C HIS A 239 -53.90 -34.82 -0.96
N ALA A 240 -53.86 -35.84 -0.10
CA ALA A 240 -52.93 -35.87 1.03
C ALA A 240 -51.43 -35.89 0.64
N THR A 241 -51.11 -36.33 -0.60
CA THR A 241 -49.73 -36.54 -1.06
C THR A 241 -49.27 -35.55 -2.14
N TYR A 242 -50.20 -34.91 -2.85
CA TYR A 242 -49.92 -33.97 -3.93
C TYR A 242 -50.82 -32.77 -3.69
N GLY A 243 -50.25 -31.58 -3.45
CA GLY A 243 -51.00 -30.41 -3.00
C GLY A 243 -52.11 -29.95 -3.95
N ASP A 244 -52.07 -30.39 -5.20
CA ASP A 244 -53.08 -30.12 -6.22
C ASP A 244 -54.14 -31.23 -6.18
N GLY A 245 -55.25 -30.95 -5.52
CA GLY A 245 -56.33 -31.90 -5.24
C GLY A 245 -56.91 -32.68 -6.43
N PHE A 246 -57.62 -33.78 -6.15
CA PHE A 246 -58.40 -34.51 -7.15
C PHE A 246 -59.82 -33.94 -7.27
N VAL A 247 -60.44 -34.16 -8.43
CA VAL A 247 -61.82 -33.76 -8.68
C VAL A 247 -62.73 -34.95 -8.44
N GLU A 248 -63.56 -34.88 -7.40
CA GLU A 248 -64.60 -35.88 -7.15
C GLU A 248 -65.91 -35.45 -7.82
N ILE A 249 -66.51 -36.37 -8.57
CA ILE A 249 -67.80 -36.19 -9.22
C ILE A 249 -68.88 -36.81 -8.33
N GLN A 250 -69.75 -35.98 -7.76
CA GLN A 250 -70.80 -36.41 -6.84
C GLN A 250 -72.19 -36.19 -7.46
N CYS A 251 -73.07 -37.20 -7.35
CA CYS A 251 -74.46 -37.06 -7.75
C CYS A 251 -75.24 -36.24 -6.71
N GLU A 252 -75.80 -35.08 -7.10
CA GLU A 252 -76.52 -34.20 -6.17
C GLU A 252 -77.75 -34.88 -5.53
N ARG A 253 -78.34 -35.88 -6.18
CA ARG A 253 -79.58 -36.54 -5.71
C ARG A 253 -79.37 -37.55 -4.61
N CYS A 254 -78.25 -38.26 -4.61
CA CYS A 254 -78.01 -39.38 -3.68
C CYS A 254 -76.66 -39.29 -2.97
N GLY A 255 -75.85 -38.26 -3.27
CA GLY A 255 -74.52 -38.07 -2.71
C GLY A 255 -73.50 -39.14 -3.11
N SER A 256 -73.87 -40.10 -3.99
CA SER A 256 -72.97 -41.18 -4.42
C SER A 256 -71.95 -40.64 -5.41
N SER A 257 -70.66 -40.92 -5.20
CA SER A 257 -69.61 -40.57 -6.13
C SER A 257 -69.50 -41.57 -7.28
N THR A 258 -69.27 -41.05 -8.48
CA THR A 258 -68.85 -41.86 -9.63
C THR A 258 -67.35 -41.98 -9.59
N SER A 259 -66.85 -43.22 -9.59
CA SER A 259 -65.46 -43.66 -9.41
C SER A 259 -64.38 -42.64 -9.80
N GLN A 260 -63.40 -42.51 -8.89
CA GLN A 260 -62.15 -41.75 -8.97
C GLN A 260 -61.53 -41.78 -10.37
N ILE A 261 -61.36 -40.59 -10.97
CA ILE A 261 -60.54 -40.40 -12.17
C ILE A 261 -59.11 -40.15 -11.68
N HIS A 262 -58.21 -41.10 -11.96
CA HIS A 262 -56.76 -40.97 -11.74
C HIS A 262 -56.10 -40.14 -12.84
#